data_AF-A0A9C9UAR1-F1
#
_entry.id   AF-A0A9C9UAR1-F1
#
_cell.length_a   1.000
_cell.length_b   1.000
_cell.length_c   1.000
_cell.angle_alpha   90.00
_cell.angle_beta   90.00
_cell.angle_gamma   90.00
#
_symmetry.space_group_name_H-M   'P 1'
#
loop_
_entity.id
_entity.type
_entity.pdbx_description
1 polymer ?
#
loop_
_entity_poly.entity_id
_entity_poly.type
_entity_poly.pdbx_seq_one_letter_code
_entity_poly.pdbx_strand_id
1 'polypeptide(L)'
;QRTTLQYFALTDQYLLRNFNSGHEASYSTLTSALHALGDIRGLPIIDAKLLDPDEHYMVSIRSYLDFESLPVPLRMRAYISRNWWLTSGWYSWDLGMY
;
A
#
# COMPACT_ATOMS: atom_id res chain seq x y z
N GLN A 1 6.15 4.65 -4.89
CA GLN A 1 5.22 5.29 -3.93
C GLN A 1 5.14 4.48 -2.64
N ARG A 2 5.00 5.13 -1.47
CA ARG A 2 4.91 4.52 -0.14
C ARG A 2 3.71 5.12 0.62
N THR A 3 2.80 4.26 1.03
CA THR A 3 1.65 4.58 1.89
C THR A 3 1.67 3.65 3.08
N THR A 4 1.44 4.17 4.29
CA THR A 4 1.41 3.37 5.52
C THR A 4 0.08 3.52 6.23
N LEU A 5 -0.39 2.42 6.83
CA LEU A 5 -1.55 2.38 7.71
C LEU A 5 -1.09 2.06 9.14
N GLN A 6 -1.46 2.89 10.10
CA GLN A 6 -1.07 2.76 11.51
C GLN A 6 -2.28 2.86 12.42
N TYR A 7 -2.29 2.11 13.53
CA TYR A 7 -3.33 2.19 14.55
C TYR A 7 -2.84 2.97 15.77
N PHE A 8 -3.60 3.98 16.17
CA PHE A 8 -3.33 4.84 17.32
C PHE A 8 -4.29 4.52 18.47
N ALA A 9 -3.82 3.73 19.43
CA ALA A 9 -4.65 3.26 20.54
C ALA A 9 -5.17 4.37 21.47
N LEU A 10 -4.49 5.53 21.53
CA LEU A 10 -4.93 6.66 22.35
C LEU A 10 -6.23 7.30 21.82
N THR A 11 -6.38 7.33 20.49
CA THR A 11 -7.53 7.95 19.82
C THR A 11 -8.49 6.94 19.24
N ASP A 12 -8.16 5.64 19.29
CA ASP A 12 -8.89 4.56 18.64
C ASP A 12 -9.11 4.83 17.14
N GLN A 13 -8.04 5.26 16.46
CA GLN A 13 -8.08 5.63 15.05
C GLN A 13 -7.02 4.94 14.22
N TYR A 14 -7.36 4.74 12.96
CA TYR A 14 -6.47 4.26 11.90
C TYR A 14 -5.99 5.45 11.07
N LEU A 15 -4.69 5.75 11.12
CA LEU A 15 -4.05 6.80 10.35
C LEU A 15 -3.46 6.22 9.06
N LEU A 16 -3.91 6.75 7.93
CA LEU A 16 -3.34 6.50 6.61
C LEU A 16 -2.45 7.67 6.22
N ARG A 17 -1.19 7.40 5.86
CA ARG A 17 -0.22 8.40 5.46
C ARG A 17 0.39 8.07 4.11
N ASN A 18 0.28 8.98 3.14
CA ASN A 18 0.95 8.89 1.85
C ASN A 18 2.21 9.79 1.88
N PHE A 19 3.39 9.17 1.91
CA PHE A 19 4.66 9.91 2.03
C PHE A 19 5.02 10.70 0.77
N ASN A 20 4.36 10.45 -0.36
CA ASN A 20 4.69 11.08 -1.63
C ASN A 20 3.90 12.38 -1.81
N SER A 21 2.64 12.39 -1.38
CA SER A 21 1.79 13.58 -1.41
C SER A 21 1.75 14.35 -0.09
N GLY A 22 2.24 13.77 1.01
CA GLY A 22 2.09 14.33 2.35
C GLY A 22 0.67 14.24 2.90
N HIS A 23 -0.27 13.61 2.16
CA HIS A 23 -1.64 13.44 2.62
C HIS A 23 -1.72 12.48 3.80
N GLU A 24 -2.49 12.87 4.80
CA GLU A 24 -2.82 12.09 5.99
C GLU A 24 -4.33 12.09 6.19
N ALA A 25 -4.90 10.94 6.56
CA ALA A 25 -6.32 10.78 6.84
C ALA A 25 -6.55 9.78 7.97
N SER A 26 -7.46 10.12 8.89
CA SER A 26 -7.84 9.27 10.02
C SER A 26 -9.19 8.59 9.76
N TYR A 27 -9.30 7.34 10.16
CA TYR A 27 -10.48 6.51 10.01
C TYR A 27 -10.83 5.86 11.34
N SER A 28 -12.12 5.75 11.65
CA SER A 28 -12.62 5.11 12.88
C SER A 28 -12.66 3.57 12.81
N THR A 29 -12.49 2.98 11.62
CA THR A 29 -12.52 1.52 11.46
C THR A 29 -11.40 1.06 10.53
N LEU A 30 -10.90 -0.16 10.75
CA LEU A 30 -9.92 -0.78 9.86
C LEU A 30 -10.48 -0.90 8.43
N THR A 31 -11.75 -1.28 8.29
CA THR A 31 -12.40 -1.48 7.00
C THR A 31 -12.42 -0.20 6.16
N SER A 32 -12.78 0.94 6.75
CA SER A 32 -12.78 2.22 6.02
C SER A 32 -11.37 2.68 5.66
N ALA A 33 -10.38 2.45 6.53
CA ALA A 33 -8.98 2.74 6.23
C ALA A 33 -8.44 1.87 5.09
N LEU A 34 -8.76 0.58 5.08
CA LEU A 34 -8.38 -0.36 4.01
C LEU A 34 -9.07 -0.02 2.69
N HIS A 35 -10.35 0.36 2.71
CA HIS A 35 -11.06 0.81 1.52
C HIS A 35 -10.40 2.04 0.91
N ALA A 36 -10.03 3.03 1.74
CA ALA A 36 -9.30 4.20 1.28
C ALA A 36 -7.87 3.87 0.79
N LEU A 37 -7.18 2.94 1.45
CA LEU A 37 -5.85 2.47 1.01
C LEU A 37 -5.91 1.75 -0.34
N GLY A 38 -7.01 1.03 -0.61
CA GLY A 38 -7.25 0.33 -1.87
C GLY A 38 -7.69 1.24 -3.03
N ASP A 39 -8.18 2.45 -2.74
CA ASP A 39 -8.56 3.44 -3.75
C ASP A 39 -7.31 4.14 -4.32
N ILE A 40 -6.65 3.47 -5.26
CA ILE A 40 -5.44 3.96 -5.92
C ILE A 40 -5.83 4.79 -7.14
N ARG A 41 -5.77 6.13 -7.01
CA ARG A 41 -6.06 7.07 -8.09
C ARG A 41 -4.83 7.88 -8.50
N GLY A 42 -4.59 7.98 -9.80
CA GLY A 42 -3.55 8.86 -10.37
C GLY A 42 -2.13 8.60 -9.86
N LEU A 43 -1.81 7.34 -9.55
CA LEU A 43 -0.49 6.93 -9.07
C LEU A 43 0.56 7.20 -10.18
N PRO A 44 1.50 8.14 -10.00
CA PRO A 44 2.53 8.40 -11.02
C PRO A 44 3.55 7.25 -10.98
N ILE A 45 3.52 6.40 -12.00
CA ILE A 45 4.43 5.25 -12.13
C ILE A 45 5.62 5.60 -13.03
N ILE A 46 5.36 6.21 -14.19
CA ILE A 46 6.35 6.62 -15.19
C ILE A 46 5.79 7.79 -16.01
N ASP A 47 6.66 8.67 -16.50
CA ASP A 47 6.25 9.72 -17.45
C ASP A 47 5.94 9.06 -18.80
N ALA A 48 4.76 9.34 -19.36
CA ALA A 48 4.32 8.79 -20.64
C ALA A 48 5.29 9.13 -21.78
N LYS A 49 6.06 10.22 -21.68
CA LYS A 49 7.08 10.59 -22.68
C LYS A 49 8.26 9.63 -22.76
N LEU A 50 8.45 8.79 -21.74
CA LEU A 50 9.52 7.79 -21.69
C LEU A 50 9.07 6.43 -22.25
N LEU A 51 7.80 6.30 -22.62
CA LEU A 51 7.23 5.08 -23.18
C LEU A 51 7.29 5.15 -24.72
N ASP A 52 7.76 4.07 -25.32
CA ASP A 52 7.69 3.87 -26.76
C ASP A 52 6.29 3.32 -27.11
N PRO A 53 5.52 3.97 -27.99
CA PRO A 53 4.19 3.50 -28.37
C PRO A 53 4.19 2.13 -29.06
N ASP A 54 5.32 1.68 -29.61
CA ASP A 54 5.44 0.38 -30.28
C ASP A 54 5.87 -0.76 -29.32
N GLU A 55 6.09 -0.45 -28.04
CA GLU A 55 6.51 -1.42 -27.02
C GLU A 55 5.39 -1.79 -26.04
N HIS A 56 5.42 -3.05 -25.59
CA HIS A 56 4.48 -3.56 -24.59
C HIS A 56 5.05 -3.40 -23.18
N TYR A 57 4.34 -2.63 -22.35
CA TYR A 57 4.70 -2.41 -20.95
C TYR A 57 3.74 -3.12 -20.02
N MET A 58 4.28 -3.94 -19.12
CA MET A 58 3.49 -4.57 -18.07
C MET A 58 3.69 -3.83 -16.74
N VAL A 59 2.59 -3.33 -16.17
CA VAL A 59 2.58 -2.77 -14.83
C VAL A 59 2.27 -3.87 -13.84
N SER A 60 2.92 -3.86 -12.69
CA SER A 60 2.65 -4.79 -11.59
C SER A 60 2.60 -4.07 -10.25
N ILE A 61 1.62 -4.40 -9.41
CA ILE A 61 1.46 -3.88 -8.06
C ILE A 61 1.31 -5.01 -7.05
N ARG A 62 1.87 -4.83 -5.85
CA ARG A 62 1.65 -5.71 -4.70
C ARG A 62 1.58 -4.91 -3.42
N SER A 63 0.81 -5.40 -2.45
CA SER A 63 0.86 -4.97 -1.06
C SER A 63 1.37 -6.11 -0.18
N TYR A 64 2.04 -5.75 0.91
CA TYR A 64 2.55 -6.70 1.90
C TYR A 64 2.61 -6.04 3.28
N LEU A 65 2.62 -6.86 4.34
CA LEU A 65 2.84 -6.38 5.69
C LEU A 65 4.34 -6.16 5.95
N ASP A 66 4.72 -4.93 6.27
CA ASP A 66 6.09 -4.58 6.67
C ASP A 66 6.29 -4.82 8.17
N PHE A 67 7.03 -5.87 8.52
CA PHE A 67 7.26 -6.26 9.92
C PHE A 67 8.12 -5.25 10.68
N GLU A 68 9.02 -4.54 10.00
CA GLU A 68 9.88 -3.55 10.63
C GLU A 68 9.10 -2.30 11.04
N SER A 69 7.94 -2.08 10.41
CA SER A 69 7.00 -1.01 10.77
C SER A 69 6.07 -1.39 11.95
N LEU A 70 6.11 -2.63 12.43
CA LEU A 70 5.32 -3.05 13.60
C LEU A 70 5.97 -2.62 14.93
N PRO A 71 5.17 -2.33 15.97
CA PRO A 71 5.64 -2.21 17.35
C PRO A 71 6.45 -3.44 17.78
N VAL A 72 7.50 -3.25 18.58
CA VAL A 72 8.45 -4.31 18.99
C VAL A 72 7.75 -5.59 19.51
N PRO A 73 6.71 -5.54 20.37
CA PRO A 73 6.02 -6.75 20.82
C PRO A 73 5.31 -7.51 19.69
N LEU A 74 4.82 -6.81 18.67
CA LEU A 74 4.14 -7.42 17.51
C LEU A 74 5.14 -7.99 16.51
N ARG A 75 6.33 -7.39 16.39
CA ARG A 75 7.36 -7.87 15.47
C ARG A 75 7.82 -9.30 15.80
N MET A 76 8.02 -9.62 17.08
CA MET A 76 8.34 -11.00 17.49
C MET A 76 7.26 -11.98 17.06
N ARG A 77 5.98 -11.63 17.24
CA ARG A 77 4.85 -12.46 16.81
C ARG A 77 4.82 -12.67 15.29
N ALA A 78 5.16 -11.63 14.53
CA ALA A 78 5.18 -11.69 13.07
C ALA A 78 6.28 -12.61 12.51
N TYR A 79 7.45 -12.68 13.15
CA TYR A 79 8.52 -13.59 12.71
C TYR A 79 8.19 -15.07 12.95
N ILE A 80 7.52 -15.39 14.06
CA ILE A 80 7.27 -16.79 14.45
C ILE A 80 5.99 -17.38 13.85
N SER A 81 5.06 -16.55 13.38
CA SER A 81 3.74 -17.01 12.94
C SER A 81 3.45 -16.63 11.49
N ARG A 82 3.15 -17.63 10.66
CA ARG A 82 2.85 -17.46 9.22
C ARG A 82 1.61 -16.62 8.94
N ASN A 83 0.68 -16.50 9.89
CA ASN A 83 -0.53 -15.68 9.71
C ASN A 83 -0.24 -14.17 9.60
N TRP A 84 0.96 -13.72 9.99
CA TRP A 84 1.40 -12.33 9.78
C TRP A 84 2.02 -12.10 8.41
N TRP A 85 2.31 -13.15 7.64
CA TRP A 85 2.96 -13.06 6.32
C TRP A 85 1.94 -12.71 5.24
N LEU A 86 1.30 -11.55 5.40
CA LEU A 86 0.23 -11.07 4.55
C LEU A 86 0.81 -10.40 3.29
N THR A 87 0.34 -10.84 2.13
CA THR A 87 0.62 -10.21 0.85
C THR A 87 -0.57 -10.40 -0.09
N SER A 88 -0.80 -9.42 -0.98
CA SER A 88 -1.80 -9.53 -2.05
C SER A 88 -1.36 -10.43 -3.21
N GLY A 89 -0.08 -10.82 -3.26
CA GLY A 89 0.54 -11.27 -4.51
C GLY A 89 0.72 -10.10 -5.50
N TRP A 90 1.28 -10.40 -6.67
CA TRP A 90 1.38 -9.44 -7.77
C TRP A 90 0.07 -9.40 -8.56
N TYR A 91 -0.46 -8.20 -8.75
CA TYR A 91 -1.48 -7.90 -9.72
C TYR A 91 -0.85 -7.16 -10.89
N SER A 92 -1.03 -7.65 -12.12
CA SER A 92 -0.36 -7.14 -13.30
C SER A 92 -1.33 -6.86 -14.44
N TRP A 93 -1.07 -5.81 -15.22
CA TRP A 93 -1.85 -5.45 -16.40
C TRP A 93 -0.96 -4.80 -17.46
N ASP A 94 -1.42 -4.81 -18.72
CA ASP A 94 -0.75 -4.14 -19.84
C ASP A 94 -1.08 -2.63 -19.83
N LEU A 95 -0.04 -1.80 -19.94
CA LEU A 95 -0.16 -0.34 -19.89
C LEU A 95 -0.71 0.26 -21.19
N GLY A 96 -0.64 -0.46 -22.31
CA GLY A 96 -1.03 -0.01 -23.64
C GLY A 96 -2.50 -0.25 -24.00
N MET A 97 -3.32 -0.72 -23.06
CA MET A 97 -4.70 -1.11 -23.32
C MET A 97 -5.70 -0.24 -22.55
N TYR A 98 -5.74 1.08 -22.85
CA TYR A 98 -6.85 1.99 -22.55
C TYR A 98 -6.94 3.13 -23.56
#